data_AF-A0A2I2FIN6-F1
#
_entry.id   AF-A0A2I2FIN6-F1
#
_cell.length_a   1.000
_cell.length_b   1.000
_cell.length_c   1.000
_cell.angle_alpha   90.00
_cell.angle_beta   90.00
_cell.angle_gamma   90.00
#
_symmetry.space_group_name_H-M   'P 1'
#
loop_
_entity.id
_entity.type
_entity.pdbx_description
1 polymer ?
#
loop_
_entity_poly.entity_id
_entity_poly.type
_entity_poly.pdbx_seq_one_letter_code
_entity_poly.pdbx_strand_id
1 'polypeptide(L)'
;MPTFYPSLTPSLTTWATQQPVFFVCSAPLRGKHINMSPKGMADTSLAIMGPNEAAYIDMTGSGNETIAHVRENGRLTVMFCSFETTPRILRLFCTGRVVEAGDEGAFGRAVERMGLSGKVLVGARAVIVLDIFKVQTSCGFGVPRLALTVDPDTDKPTPTLATRDTWLKEAERLNRVGKLEGYRAEWNTQSLDGLPGLESARKESGGLRSVWWGRVGNWSRWYRTHIEWVVVVAMVAFHFYAYDVYPVILALSFPLLLS
;
A
#
# COMPACT_ATOMS: atom_id res chain seq x y z
N MET A 1 -0.82 -14.95 -12.33
CA MET A 1 -0.24 -13.63 -12.67
C MET A 1 -1.07 -12.54 -12.04
N PRO A 2 -0.51 -11.36 -11.72
CA PRO A 2 -1.33 -10.25 -11.26
C PRO A 2 -2.12 -9.63 -12.41
N THR A 3 -3.40 -9.33 -12.18
CA THR A 3 -4.23 -8.59 -13.14
C THR A 3 -4.58 -7.24 -12.54
N PHE A 4 -4.47 -6.18 -13.34
CA PHE A 4 -4.72 -4.81 -12.89
C PHE A 4 -6.00 -4.27 -13.51
N TYR A 5 -6.71 -3.45 -12.73
CA TYR A 5 -7.92 -2.77 -13.14
C TYR A 5 -7.84 -1.30 -12.69
N PRO A 6 -8.41 -0.35 -13.45
CA PRO A 6 -8.50 1.05 -13.03
C PRO A 6 -9.49 1.23 -11.86
N SER A 7 -10.43 0.29 -11.67
CA SER A 7 -11.50 0.36 -10.67
C SER A 7 -12.02 -1.04 -10.30
N LEU A 8 -12.81 -1.13 -9.23
CA LEU A 8 -13.52 -2.33 -8.84
C LEU A 8 -14.62 -2.67 -9.85
N THR A 9 -14.63 -3.90 -10.34
CA THR A 9 -15.75 -4.45 -11.11
C THR A 9 -16.83 -4.97 -10.17
N PRO A 10 -18.09 -5.11 -10.64
CA PRO A 10 -19.16 -5.70 -9.82
C PRO A 10 -18.79 -7.08 -9.25
N SER A 11 -18.13 -7.92 -10.05
CA SER A 11 -17.67 -9.25 -9.61
C SER A 11 -16.60 -9.20 -8.51
N LEU A 12 -15.68 -8.23 -8.57
CA LEU A 12 -14.65 -8.04 -7.54
C LEU A 12 -15.25 -7.42 -6.27
N THR A 13 -16.21 -6.51 -6.41
CA THR A 13 -16.96 -5.94 -5.29
C THR A 13 -17.68 -7.03 -4.50
N THR A 14 -18.50 -7.86 -5.18
CA THR A 14 -19.20 -8.98 -4.53
C THR A 14 -18.22 -9.92 -3.84
N TRP A 15 -17.13 -10.28 -4.51
CA TRP A 15 -16.13 -11.18 -3.94
C TRP A 15 -15.43 -10.58 -2.72
N ALA A 16 -15.10 -9.28 -2.74
CA ALA A 16 -14.44 -8.60 -1.62
C ALA A 16 -15.34 -8.55 -0.38
N THR A 17 -16.64 -8.26 -0.56
CA THR A 17 -17.62 -8.19 0.55
C THR A 17 -17.90 -9.54 1.21
N GLN A 18 -17.55 -10.65 0.56
CA GLN A 18 -17.69 -12.01 1.12
C GLN A 18 -16.50 -12.41 2.00
N GLN A 19 -15.40 -11.66 1.99
CA GLN A 19 -14.22 -12.07 2.75
C GLN A 19 -14.39 -11.72 4.24
N PRO A 20 -14.11 -12.66 5.16
CA PRO A 20 -14.34 -12.47 6.60
C PRO A 20 -13.34 -11.48 7.24
N VAL A 21 -12.21 -11.24 6.57
CA VAL A 21 -11.15 -10.35 7.02
C VAL A 21 -10.58 -9.58 5.84
N PHE A 22 -10.24 -8.32 6.10
CA PHE A 22 -9.45 -7.48 5.21
C PHE A 22 -8.29 -6.87 5.99
N PHE A 23 -7.23 -6.50 5.28
CA PHE A 23 -6.02 -5.97 5.87
C PHE A 23 -5.82 -4.54 5.41
N VAL A 24 -5.57 -3.64 6.34
CA VAL A 24 -5.25 -2.23 6.03
C VAL A 24 -3.77 -2.02 6.25
N CYS A 25 -3.08 -1.59 5.21
CA CYS A 25 -1.66 -1.25 5.25
C CYS A 25 -1.49 0.26 5.05
N SER A 26 -0.65 0.89 5.85
CA SER A 26 -0.29 2.31 5.70
C SER A 26 1.16 2.53 6.11
N ALA A 27 1.76 3.62 5.62
CA ALA A 27 3.13 3.98 5.97
C ALA A 27 3.25 5.51 6.07
N PRO A 28 4.09 6.01 6.98
CA PRO A 28 4.40 7.42 7.01
C PRO A 28 5.33 7.77 5.84
N LEU A 29 5.44 9.07 5.50
CA LEU A 29 6.44 9.59 4.57
C LEU A 29 7.84 9.35 5.13
N ARG A 30 7.97 9.46 6.46
CA ARG A 30 9.22 9.31 7.19
C ARG A 30 8.98 8.48 8.45
N GLY A 31 9.80 7.46 8.65
CA GLY A 31 9.68 6.57 9.79
C GLY A 31 10.29 5.22 9.48
N LYS A 32 10.49 4.41 10.52
CA LYS A 32 11.04 3.05 10.37
C LYS A 32 9.95 1.98 10.32
N HIS A 33 8.73 2.31 10.72
CA HIS A 33 7.64 1.37 10.88
C HIS A 33 6.65 1.47 9.72
N ILE A 34 6.14 0.31 9.28
CA ILE A 34 5.04 0.19 8.34
C ILE A 34 3.90 -0.46 9.10
N ASN A 35 2.72 0.14 9.07
CA ASN A 35 1.57 -0.37 9.78
C ASN A 35 0.79 -1.37 8.91
N MET A 36 0.34 -2.46 9.52
CA MET A 36 -0.55 -3.44 8.92
C MET A 36 -1.53 -3.93 9.99
N SER A 37 -2.83 -3.83 9.73
CA SER A 37 -3.87 -4.20 10.68
C SER A 37 -4.92 -5.10 10.02
N PRO A 38 -5.16 -6.33 10.52
CA PRO A 38 -6.32 -7.11 10.13
C PRO A 38 -7.59 -6.48 10.72
N LYS A 39 -8.66 -6.41 9.93
CA LYS A 39 -9.98 -5.95 10.33
C LYS A 39 -11.02 -6.99 9.88
N GLY A 40 -11.94 -7.33 10.77
CA GLY A 40 -13.06 -8.23 10.51
C GLY A 40 -14.37 -7.47 10.40
N MET A 41 -15.49 -8.21 10.45
CA MET A 41 -16.85 -7.63 10.43
C MET A 41 -17.11 -6.77 9.20
N ALA A 42 -16.68 -7.23 8.02
CA ALA A 42 -16.81 -6.48 6.77
C ALA A 42 -18.26 -6.07 6.46
N ASP A 43 -19.25 -6.84 6.92
CA ASP A 43 -20.69 -6.58 6.80
C ASP A 43 -21.20 -5.39 7.64
N THR A 44 -20.45 -5.00 8.68
CA THR A 44 -20.82 -3.91 9.60
C THR A 44 -19.78 -2.81 9.68
N SER A 45 -18.56 -3.02 9.18
CA SER A 45 -17.48 -2.06 9.26
C SER A 45 -16.92 -1.64 7.91
N LEU A 46 -17.28 -2.24 6.78
CA LEU A 46 -16.77 -1.90 5.45
C LEU A 46 -17.96 -1.68 4.49
N ALA A 47 -17.86 -0.63 3.66
CA ALA A 47 -18.79 -0.39 2.58
C ALA A 47 -18.03 -0.04 1.30
N ILE A 48 -18.39 -0.70 0.19
CA ILE A 48 -17.94 -0.32 -1.14
C ILE A 48 -19.02 0.59 -1.72
N MET A 49 -18.74 1.88 -1.79
CA MET A 49 -19.71 2.93 -2.17
C MET A 49 -19.73 3.18 -3.68
N GLY A 50 -18.71 2.72 -4.41
CA GLY A 50 -18.64 2.77 -5.86
C GLY A 50 -17.40 2.05 -6.43
N PRO A 51 -17.19 2.10 -7.76
CA PRO A 51 -16.04 1.44 -8.41
C PRO A 51 -14.68 1.96 -7.93
N ASN A 52 -14.62 3.21 -7.48
CA ASN A 52 -13.40 3.87 -7.03
C ASN A 52 -13.52 4.44 -5.61
N GLU A 53 -14.56 4.07 -4.86
CA GLU A 53 -14.76 4.59 -3.51
C GLU A 53 -15.21 3.48 -2.56
N ALA A 54 -14.54 3.40 -1.42
CA ALA A 54 -14.92 2.52 -0.32
C ALA A 54 -14.73 3.28 1.00
N ALA A 55 -15.27 2.77 2.08
CA ALA A 55 -15.03 3.30 3.41
C ALA A 55 -15.06 2.19 4.44
N TYR A 56 -14.31 2.36 5.53
CA TYR A 56 -14.45 1.49 6.68
C TYR A 56 -14.50 2.29 7.97
N ILE A 57 -15.16 1.70 8.98
CA ILE A 57 -15.26 2.27 10.31
C ILE A 57 -14.01 1.91 11.12
N ASP A 58 -13.33 2.93 11.64
CA ASP A 58 -12.27 2.76 12.61
C ASP A 58 -12.86 2.77 14.03
N MET A 59 -12.98 1.58 14.61
CA MET A 59 -13.44 1.38 15.98
C MET A 59 -12.33 1.67 17.00
N THR A 60 -12.74 1.92 18.24
CA THR A 60 -11.85 2.08 19.38
C THR A 60 -11.03 0.81 19.57
N GLY A 61 -9.71 0.96 19.59
CA GLY A 61 -8.74 -0.13 19.63
C GLY A 61 -7.33 0.35 19.94
N SER A 62 -6.33 -0.51 19.73
CA SER A 62 -4.99 -0.40 20.31
C SER A 62 -4.08 0.72 19.78
N GLY A 63 -4.40 1.38 18.67
CA GLY A 63 -3.52 2.41 18.09
C GLY A 63 -4.21 3.33 17.08
N ASN A 64 -3.44 4.27 16.54
CA ASN A 64 -3.89 5.30 15.60
C ASN A 64 -2.98 5.46 14.36
N GLU A 65 -2.06 4.51 14.12
CA GLU A 65 -1.06 4.55 13.04
C GLU A 65 -1.68 4.87 11.67
N THR A 66 -2.76 4.16 11.30
CA THR A 66 -3.43 4.42 10.01
C THR A 66 -3.98 5.84 9.92
N ILE A 67 -4.59 6.37 10.99
CA ILE A 67 -5.11 7.74 11.00
C ILE A 67 -3.95 8.74 10.86
N ALA A 68 -2.84 8.53 11.58
CA ALA A 68 -1.67 9.38 11.52
C ALA A 68 -1.05 9.40 10.10
N HIS A 69 -0.84 8.23 9.49
CA HIS A 69 -0.28 8.13 8.14
C HIS A 69 -1.22 8.73 7.08
N VAL A 70 -2.53 8.49 7.20
CA VAL A 70 -3.53 9.05 6.28
C VAL A 70 -3.57 10.57 6.39
N ARG A 71 -3.48 11.14 7.60
CA ARG A 71 -3.39 12.60 7.77
C ARG A 71 -2.11 13.20 7.21
N GLU A 72 -0.99 12.49 7.33
CA GLU A 72 0.30 12.98 6.82
C GLU A 72 0.36 12.93 5.28
N ASN A 73 -0.06 11.82 4.68
CA ASN A 73 0.20 11.57 3.25
C ASN A 73 -0.91 10.85 2.50
N GLY A 74 -1.96 10.42 3.19
CA GLY A 74 -3.12 9.76 2.59
C GLY A 74 -2.88 8.35 2.07
N ARG A 75 -1.65 7.82 2.02
CA ARG A 75 -1.37 6.54 1.35
C ARG A 75 -1.83 5.35 2.18
N LEU A 76 -2.64 4.50 1.57
CA LEU A 76 -2.97 3.20 2.15
C LEU A 76 -3.24 2.13 1.10
N THR A 77 -3.28 0.88 1.54
CA THR A 77 -3.72 -0.24 0.70
C THR A 77 -4.62 -1.14 1.51
N VAL A 78 -5.77 -1.50 0.93
CA VAL A 78 -6.65 -2.51 1.51
C VAL A 78 -6.46 -3.82 0.75
N MET A 79 -6.22 -4.91 1.48
CA MET A 79 -6.06 -6.24 0.90
C MET A 79 -7.13 -7.20 1.41
N PHE A 80 -7.68 -8.00 0.51
CA PHE A 80 -8.56 -9.13 0.82
C PHE A 80 -7.87 -10.42 0.34
N CYS A 81 -8.08 -11.53 1.05
CA CYS A 81 -7.58 -12.84 0.62
C CYS A 81 -8.64 -13.92 0.83
N SER A 82 -8.66 -14.90 -0.08
CA SER A 82 -9.51 -16.09 0.03
C SER A 82 -8.81 -17.17 0.85
N PHE A 83 -9.57 -17.67 1.83
CA PHE A 83 -9.26 -18.86 2.61
C PHE A 83 -10.00 -20.11 2.09
N GLU A 84 -10.71 -20.01 0.96
CA GLU A 84 -11.55 -21.10 0.42
C GLU A 84 -10.75 -22.07 -0.46
N THR A 85 -11.38 -22.78 -1.39
CA THR A 85 -10.67 -23.67 -2.32
C THR A 85 -9.86 -22.88 -3.35
N THR A 86 -10.41 -21.76 -3.85
CA THR A 86 -9.79 -20.98 -4.93
C THR A 86 -8.92 -19.85 -4.35
N PRO A 87 -7.57 -19.92 -4.47
CA PRO A 87 -6.67 -18.89 -3.97
C PRO A 87 -6.83 -17.57 -4.74
N ARG A 88 -7.13 -16.49 -4.03
CA ARG A 88 -7.15 -15.14 -4.59
C ARG A 88 -6.72 -14.11 -3.56
N ILE A 89 -5.95 -13.13 -4.00
CA ILE A 89 -5.66 -11.91 -3.26
C ILE A 89 -6.15 -10.73 -4.10
N LEU A 90 -6.88 -9.80 -3.50
CA LEU A 90 -7.30 -8.53 -4.08
C LEU A 90 -6.65 -7.40 -3.30
N ARG A 91 -6.09 -6.40 -3.99
CA ARG A 91 -5.56 -5.17 -3.40
C ARG A 91 -6.27 -3.97 -4.00
N LEU A 92 -6.67 -3.05 -3.13
CA LEU A 92 -7.16 -1.72 -3.46
C LEU A 92 -6.07 -0.73 -3.08
N PHE A 93 -5.38 -0.19 -4.09
CA PHE A 93 -4.45 0.92 -3.90
C PHE A 93 -5.26 2.21 -3.87
N CYS A 94 -5.19 2.93 -2.76
CA CYS A 94 -6.05 4.06 -2.49
C CYS A 94 -5.32 5.17 -1.72
N THR A 95 -5.86 6.38 -1.85
CA THR A 95 -5.65 7.43 -0.86
C THR A 95 -6.81 7.44 0.13
N GLY A 96 -6.59 7.99 1.31
CA GLY A 96 -7.58 8.03 2.38
C GLY A 96 -7.85 9.44 2.88
N ARG A 97 -9.04 9.62 3.46
CA ARG A 97 -9.39 10.77 4.29
C ARG A 97 -10.06 10.30 5.58
N VAL A 98 -9.80 11.00 6.68
CA VAL A 98 -10.32 10.68 8.01
C VAL A 98 -11.50 11.58 8.32
N VAL A 99 -12.62 10.98 8.69
CA VAL A 99 -13.82 11.69 9.20
C VAL A 99 -14.03 11.25 10.64
N GLU A 100 -13.71 12.10 11.61
CA GLU A 100 -13.80 11.75 13.03
C GLU A 100 -15.24 11.81 13.55
N ALA A 101 -15.55 10.95 14.52
CA ALA A 101 -16.87 10.91 15.16
C ALA A 101 -17.24 12.21 15.88
N GLY A 102 -16.25 13.04 16.25
CA GLY A 102 -16.47 14.36 16.83
C GLY A 102 -17.03 15.41 15.86
N ASP A 103 -16.91 15.20 14.54
CA ASP A 103 -17.61 16.00 13.53
C ASP A 103 -18.93 15.30 13.20
N GLU A 104 -19.94 15.49 14.05
CA GLU A 104 -21.22 14.78 13.96
C GLU A 104 -21.87 14.90 12.58
N GLY A 105 -21.77 16.07 11.95
CA GLY A 105 -22.35 16.33 10.63
C GLY A 105 -21.63 15.55 9.52
N ALA A 106 -20.31 15.63 9.44
CA ALA A 106 -19.56 14.89 8.41
C ALA A 106 -19.58 13.38 8.67
N PHE A 107 -19.47 12.97 9.93
CA PHE A 107 -19.49 11.57 10.33
C PHE A 107 -20.85 10.93 10.02
N GLY A 108 -21.95 11.59 10.39
CA GLY A 108 -23.30 11.12 10.08
C GLY A 108 -23.52 10.91 8.58
N ARG A 109 -23.11 11.88 7.75
CA ARG A 109 -23.17 11.74 6.28
C ARG A 109 -22.31 10.59 5.76
N ALA A 110 -21.12 10.38 6.34
CA ALA A 110 -20.25 9.28 5.93
C ALA A 110 -20.89 7.92 6.25
N VAL A 111 -21.41 7.74 7.47
CA VAL A 111 -22.10 6.52 7.91
C VAL A 111 -23.37 6.25 7.08
N GLU A 112 -24.12 7.30 6.73
CA GLU A 112 -25.29 7.20 5.87
C GLU A 112 -24.92 6.71 4.46
N ARG A 113 -23.89 7.29 3.85
CA ARG A 113 -23.38 6.83 2.54
C ARG A 113 -22.90 5.38 2.56
N MET A 114 -22.42 4.91 3.71
CA MET A 114 -22.03 3.51 3.90
C MET A 114 -23.23 2.56 4.05
N GLY A 115 -24.46 3.07 4.15
CA GLY A 115 -25.65 2.24 4.40
C GLY A 115 -25.67 1.64 5.81
N LEU A 116 -24.99 2.28 6.77
CA LEU A 116 -24.88 1.81 8.16
C LEU A 116 -25.73 2.65 9.14
N SER A 117 -26.59 3.53 8.64
CA SER A 117 -27.54 4.30 9.46
C SER A 117 -28.36 3.37 10.37
N GLY A 118 -28.42 3.70 11.66
CA GLY A 118 -29.15 2.93 12.67
C GLY A 118 -28.43 1.69 13.21
N LYS A 119 -27.30 1.28 12.61
CA LYS A 119 -26.37 0.33 13.24
C LYS A 119 -25.49 1.13 14.21
N VAL A 120 -25.92 1.26 15.46
CA VAL A 120 -25.17 1.99 16.49
C VAL A 120 -23.81 1.33 16.68
N LEU A 121 -22.76 1.90 16.13
CA LEU A 121 -21.38 1.42 16.31
C LEU A 121 -20.80 2.06 17.57
N VAL A 122 -21.25 1.58 18.73
CA VAL A 122 -20.67 1.97 20.02
C VAL A 122 -19.15 1.79 19.95
N GLY A 123 -18.41 2.88 20.12
CA GLY A 123 -16.95 2.88 20.04
C GLY A 123 -16.35 3.23 18.68
N ALA A 124 -17.12 3.63 17.66
CA ALA A 124 -16.56 4.20 16.44
C ALA A 124 -15.81 5.52 16.72
N ARG A 125 -14.58 5.65 16.23
CA ARG A 125 -13.75 6.85 16.39
C ARG A 125 -13.70 7.68 15.12
N ALA A 126 -13.68 7.02 13.97
CA ALA A 126 -13.65 7.68 12.67
C ALA A 126 -14.20 6.78 11.56
N VAL A 127 -14.57 7.39 10.44
CA VAL A 127 -14.69 6.72 9.15
C VAL A 127 -13.43 7.03 8.33
N ILE A 128 -12.81 6.01 7.78
CA ILE A 128 -11.72 6.16 6.83
C ILE A 128 -12.30 5.95 5.44
N VAL A 129 -12.45 7.04 4.70
CA VAL A 129 -12.95 7.00 3.31
C VAL A 129 -11.77 6.83 2.37
N LEU A 130 -11.95 5.97 1.38
CA LEU A 130 -10.91 5.47 0.49
C LEU A 130 -11.23 5.87 -0.94
N ASP A 131 -10.31 6.60 -1.56
CA ASP A 131 -10.35 6.96 -2.97
C ASP A 131 -9.40 6.00 -3.73
N ILE A 132 -9.99 4.99 -4.38
CA ILE A 132 -9.28 3.89 -5.04
C ILE A 132 -8.82 4.34 -6.43
N PHE A 133 -7.53 4.31 -6.68
CA PHE A 133 -6.96 4.68 -7.99
C PHE A 133 -6.45 3.48 -8.80
N LYS A 134 -6.28 2.31 -8.16
CA LYS A 134 -5.85 1.09 -8.85
C LYS A 134 -6.26 -0.15 -8.07
N VAL A 135 -6.69 -1.18 -8.80
CA VAL A 135 -7.06 -2.48 -8.25
C VAL A 135 -6.13 -3.55 -8.82
N GLN A 136 -5.75 -4.51 -8.00
CA GLN A 136 -4.92 -5.64 -8.41
C GLN A 136 -5.47 -6.95 -7.86
N THR A 137 -5.66 -7.95 -8.72
CA THR A 137 -5.82 -9.34 -8.30
C THR A 137 -4.50 -10.08 -8.47
N SER A 138 -4.26 -11.09 -7.64
CA SER A 138 -3.09 -11.98 -7.76
C SER A 138 -3.40 -13.37 -7.23
N CYS A 139 -2.66 -14.37 -7.71
CA CYS A 139 -2.81 -15.77 -7.27
C CYS A 139 -2.33 -15.91 -5.83
N GLY A 140 -3.21 -16.38 -4.94
CA GLY A 140 -2.88 -16.64 -3.53
C GLY A 140 -2.34 -18.05 -3.29
N PHE A 141 -1.52 -18.62 -4.18
CA PHE A 141 -1.14 -20.05 -4.13
C PHE A 141 -0.39 -20.46 -2.85
N GLY A 142 0.17 -19.50 -2.10
CA GLY A 142 0.75 -19.72 -0.77
C GLY A 142 -0.17 -19.37 0.41
N VAL A 143 -1.34 -18.77 0.17
CA VAL A 143 -2.31 -18.47 1.23
C VAL A 143 -2.90 -19.79 1.72
N PRO A 144 -2.92 -20.08 3.03
CA PRO A 144 -3.56 -21.28 3.56
C PRO A 144 -5.06 -21.31 3.25
N ARG A 145 -5.63 -22.51 3.18
CA ARG A 145 -7.10 -22.67 3.18
C ARG A 145 -7.59 -22.89 4.60
N LEU A 146 -8.77 -22.39 4.94
CA LEU A 146 -9.48 -22.82 6.12
C LEU A 146 -10.08 -24.21 5.82
N ALA A 147 -9.71 -25.20 6.63
CA ALA A 147 -10.18 -26.58 6.54
C ALA A 147 -10.80 -26.97 7.88
N LEU A 148 -11.59 -28.05 7.87
CA LEU A 148 -12.01 -28.72 9.09
C LEU A 148 -11.14 -29.97 9.25
N THR A 149 -10.44 -30.07 10.37
CA THR A 149 -9.79 -31.32 10.81
C THR A 149 -10.66 -31.95 11.88
N VAL A 150 -10.94 -33.24 11.74
CA VAL A 150 -11.69 -34.00 12.74
C VAL A 150 -10.72 -34.39 13.85
N ASP A 151 -11.08 -34.06 15.09
CA ASP A 151 -10.39 -34.56 16.27
C ASP A 151 -10.58 -36.09 16.34
N PRO A 152 -9.49 -36.89 16.30
CA PRO A 152 -9.59 -38.35 16.27
C PRO A 152 -10.21 -38.94 17.54
N ASP A 153 -10.20 -38.22 18.67
CA ASP A 153 -10.75 -38.69 19.94
C ASP A 153 -12.20 -38.26 20.15
N THR A 154 -12.60 -37.10 19.59
CA THR A 154 -13.93 -36.51 19.84
C THR A 154 -14.86 -36.48 18.62
N ASP A 155 -14.37 -36.86 17.43
CA ASP A 155 -15.04 -36.79 16.13
C ASP A 155 -15.63 -35.39 15.81
N LYS A 156 -15.13 -34.35 16.49
CA LYS A 156 -15.59 -32.97 16.31
C LYS A 156 -14.75 -32.26 15.26
N PRO A 157 -15.39 -31.59 14.27
CA PRO A 157 -14.67 -30.80 13.29
C PRO A 157 -14.10 -29.53 13.94
N THR A 158 -12.78 -29.35 13.85
CA THR A 158 -12.05 -28.17 14.34
C THR A 158 -11.51 -27.37 13.15
N PRO A 159 -11.76 -26.04 13.07
CA PRO A 159 -11.20 -25.20 12.02
C PRO A 159 -9.68 -25.13 12.11
N THR A 160 -8.98 -25.40 11.00
CA THR A 160 -7.52 -25.31 10.90
C THR A 160 -7.09 -24.65 9.60
N LEU A 161 -5.91 -24.02 9.62
CA LEU A 161 -5.27 -23.51 8.40
C LEU A 161 -4.45 -24.63 7.77
N ALA A 162 -4.89 -25.14 6.62
CA ALA A 162 -4.19 -26.17 5.88
C ALA A 162 -3.30 -25.56 4.79
N THR A 163 -2.04 -26.03 4.74
CA THR A 163 -1.05 -25.62 3.73
C THR A 163 -1.49 -26.01 2.33
N ARG A 164 -1.14 -25.19 1.33
CA ARG A 164 -1.33 -25.50 -0.09
C ARG A 164 0.02 -25.84 -0.73
N ASP A 165 0.07 -26.93 -1.50
CA ASP A 165 1.23 -27.29 -2.32
C ASP A 165 1.22 -26.62 -3.70
N THR A 166 0.20 -25.81 -3.99
CA THR A 166 -0.01 -25.14 -5.29
C THR A 166 1.17 -24.26 -5.70
N TRP A 167 1.84 -23.61 -4.74
CA TRP A 167 3.02 -22.80 -5.03
C TRP A 167 4.19 -23.64 -5.54
N LEU A 168 4.46 -24.79 -4.91
CA LEU A 168 5.52 -25.71 -5.31
C LEU A 168 5.21 -26.33 -6.68
N LYS A 169 3.98 -26.80 -6.87
CA LYS A 169 3.53 -27.38 -8.15
C LYS A 169 3.65 -26.41 -9.31
N GLU A 170 3.30 -25.14 -9.11
CA GLU A 170 3.41 -24.13 -10.17
C GLU A 170 4.87 -23.80 -10.49
N ALA A 171 5.74 -23.71 -9.48
CA ALA A 171 7.17 -23.51 -9.69
C ALA A 171 7.80 -24.69 -10.46
N GLU A 172 7.46 -25.93 -10.10
CA GLU A 172 7.87 -27.14 -10.82
C GLU A 172 7.35 -27.16 -12.25
N ARG A 173 6.09 -26.74 -12.46
CA ARG A 173 5.49 -26.65 -13.79
C ARG A 173 6.26 -25.66 -14.66
N LEU A 174 6.51 -24.45 -14.16
CA LEU A 174 7.29 -23.42 -14.88
C LEU A 174 8.72 -23.88 -15.18
N ASN A 175 9.34 -24.61 -14.25
CA ASN A 175 10.69 -25.16 -14.45
C ASN A 175 10.69 -26.17 -15.59
N ARG A 176 9.75 -27.12 -15.55
CA ARG A 176 9.61 -28.19 -16.53
C ARG A 176 9.38 -27.68 -17.95
N VAL A 177 8.64 -26.59 -18.10
CA VAL A 177 8.40 -25.96 -19.41
C VAL A 177 9.47 -24.94 -19.81
N GLY A 178 10.54 -24.78 -19.01
CA GLY A 178 11.64 -23.85 -19.30
C GLY A 178 11.26 -22.37 -19.25
N LYS A 179 10.16 -22.00 -18.57
CA LYS A 179 9.63 -20.62 -18.54
C LYS A 179 9.97 -19.84 -17.27
N LEU A 180 10.71 -20.42 -16.33
CA LEU A 180 11.01 -19.76 -15.05
C LEU A 180 11.80 -18.45 -15.21
N GLU A 181 12.85 -18.47 -16.03
CA GLU A 181 13.71 -17.29 -16.24
C GLU A 181 12.94 -16.18 -16.96
N GLY A 182 12.27 -16.51 -18.07
CA GLY A 182 11.40 -15.56 -18.79
C GLY A 182 10.32 -14.95 -17.89
N TYR A 183 9.70 -15.76 -17.02
CA TYR A 183 8.72 -15.29 -16.05
C TYR A 183 9.31 -14.28 -15.05
N ARG A 184 10.52 -14.55 -14.54
CA ARG A 184 11.23 -13.65 -13.61
C ARG A 184 11.63 -12.35 -14.30
N ALA A 185 12.17 -12.44 -15.51
CA ALA A 185 12.57 -11.29 -16.32
C ALA A 185 11.37 -10.35 -16.61
N GLU A 186 10.19 -10.91 -16.85
CA GLU A 186 8.99 -10.13 -17.11
C GLU A 186 8.44 -9.46 -15.84
N TRP A 187 8.35 -10.19 -14.72
CA TRP A 187 7.55 -9.76 -13.56
C TRP A 187 8.35 -9.37 -12.31
N ASN A 188 9.66 -9.63 -12.27
CA ASN A 188 10.46 -9.41 -11.07
C ASN A 188 11.58 -8.39 -11.26
N THR A 189 11.68 -7.73 -12.40
CA THR A 189 12.74 -6.73 -12.67
C THR A 189 12.52 -5.39 -11.97
N GLN A 190 11.26 -5.05 -11.65
CA GLN A 190 10.88 -3.79 -11.02
C GLN A 190 9.64 -3.93 -10.11
N SER A 191 9.48 -3.04 -9.14
CA SER A 191 8.26 -2.88 -8.35
C SER A 191 7.20 -2.08 -9.11
N LEU A 192 5.98 -2.00 -8.56
CA LEU A 192 4.91 -1.16 -9.12
C LEU A 192 5.25 0.33 -9.16
N ASP A 193 6.17 0.78 -8.29
CA ASP A 193 6.66 2.16 -8.23
C ASP A 193 7.99 2.34 -8.99
N GLY A 194 8.36 1.37 -9.83
CA GLY A 194 9.58 1.40 -10.64
C GLY A 194 10.88 1.23 -9.82
N LEU A 195 10.78 0.66 -8.61
CA LEU A 195 11.97 0.31 -7.84
C LEU A 195 12.65 -0.91 -8.48
N PRO A 196 13.97 -0.91 -8.66
CA PRO A 196 14.71 -2.09 -9.11
C PRO A 196 14.38 -3.34 -8.28
N GLY A 197 13.95 -4.40 -8.97
CA GLY A 197 13.64 -5.71 -8.39
C GLY A 197 14.81 -6.69 -8.43
N LEU A 198 14.52 -7.97 -8.63
CA LEU A 198 15.47 -9.08 -8.58
C LEU A 198 16.66 -8.89 -9.56
N GLU A 199 17.89 -8.95 -9.04
CA GLU A 199 19.09 -8.73 -9.87
C GLU A 199 19.27 -9.78 -10.95
N SER A 200 18.97 -11.06 -10.69
CA SER A 200 19.07 -12.12 -11.69
C SER A 200 18.11 -11.88 -12.85
N ALA A 201 16.85 -11.55 -12.56
CA ALA A 201 15.86 -11.17 -13.58
C ALA A 201 16.32 -9.97 -14.42
N ARG A 202 16.92 -8.94 -13.79
CA ARG A 202 17.45 -7.76 -14.49
C ARG A 202 18.67 -8.08 -15.35
N LYS A 203 19.53 -9.00 -14.89
CA LYS A 203 20.68 -9.49 -15.64
C LYS A 203 20.23 -10.28 -16.86
N GLU A 204 19.21 -11.12 -16.70
CA GLU A 204 18.59 -11.88 -17.79
C GLU A 204 17.92 -10.95 -18.82
N SER A 205 17.19 -9.93 -18.36
CA SER A 205 16.45 -9.03 -19.26
C SER A 205 17.32 -7.99 -19.98
N GLY A 206 18.41 -7.53 -19.37
CA GLY A 206 19.18 -6.37 -19.86
C GLY A 206 20.66 -6.37 -19.50
N GLY A 207 21.21 -7.52 -19.10
CA GLY A 207 22.63 -7.69 -18.81
C GLY A 207 23.14 -6.93 -17.60
N LEU A 208 24.47 -6.86 -17.47
CA LEU A 208 25.15 -6.21 -16.35
C LEU A 208 24.86 -4.71 -16.24
N ARG A 209 24.60 -4.04 -17.37
CA ARG A 209 24.22 -2.61 -17.40
C ARG A 209 22.89 -2.38 -16.68
N SER A 210 21.90 -3.23 -16.89
CA SER A 210 20.59 -3.14 -16.22
C SER A 210 20.69 -3.30 -14.69
N VAL A 211 21.57 -4.18 -14.22
CA VAL A 211 21.87 -4.36 -12.79
C VAL A 211 22.57 -3.12 -12.23
N TRP A 212 23.59 -2.62 -12.91
CA TRP A 212 24.32 -1.43 -12.48
C TRP A 212 23.39 -0.21 -12.33
N TRP A 213 22.56 0.07 -13.34
CA TRP A 213 21.57 1.15 -13.26
C TRP A 213 20.54 0.93 -12.14
N GLY A 214 20.17 -0.33 -11.87
CA GLY A 214 19.33 -0.68 -10.73
C GLY A 214 20.00 -0.31 -9.40
N ARG A 215 21.26 -0.67 -9.21
CA ARG A 215 22.03 -0.34 -7.99
C ARG A 215 22.19 1.18 -7.82
N VAL A 216 22.53 1.90 -8.88
CA VAL A 216 22.60 3.37 -8.88
C VAL A 216 21.24 3.98 -8.53
N GLY A 217 20.16 3.47 -9.12
CA GLY A 217 18.80 3.92 -8.84
C GLY A 217 18.35 3.66 -7.39
N ASN A 218 18.76 2.54 -6.79
CA ASN A 218 18.51 2.24 -5.38
C ASN A 218 19.32 3.17 -4.47
N TRP A 219 20.62 3.34 -4.76
CA TRP A 219 21.49 4.26 -4.03
C TRP A 219 20.93 5.68 -4.04
N SER A 220 20.57 6.21 -5.22
CA SER A 220 20.01 7.56 -5.35
C SER A 220 18.74 7.74 -4.51
N ARG A 221 17.83 6.76 -4.54
CA ARG A 221 16.59 6.81 -3.75
C ARG A 221 16.84 6.71 -2.24
N TRP A 222 17.78 5.85 -1.84
CA TRP A 222 18.16 5.68 -0.44
C TRP A 222 18.73 6.98 0.14
N TYR A 223 19.57 7.67 -0.64
CA TYR A 223 20.18 8.93 -0.24
C TYR A 223 19.34 10.16 -0.64
N ARG A 224 18.13 9.99 -1.17
CA ARG A 224 17.30 11.08 -1.67
C ARG A 224 17.09 12.17 -0.62
N THR A 225 16.77 11.80 0.62
CA THR A 225 16.60 12.78 1.71
C THR A 225 17.89 13.57 1.97
N HIS A 226 19.06 12.93 1.92
CA HIS A 226 20.34 13.60 2.11
C HIS A 226 20.65 14.53 0.94
N ILE A 227 20.36 14.10 -0.29
CA ILE A 227 20.50 14.90 -1.50
C ILE A 227 19.58 16.13 -1.43
N GLU A 228 18.31 15.95 -1.06
CA GLU A 228 17.34 17.03 -0.88
C GLU A 228 17.83 18.03 0.18
N TRP A 229 18.38 17.57 1.30
CA TRP A 229 18.99 18.46 2.30
C TRP A 229 20.18 19.24 1.77
N VAL A 230 21.08 18.60 1.02
CA VAL A 230 22.22 19.30 0.39
C VAL A 230 21.72 20.38 -0.57
N VAL A 231 20.69 20.07 -1.38
CA VAL A 231 20.08 21.04 -2.30
C VAL A 231 19.46 22.21 -1.53
N VAL A 232 18.68 21.94 -0.48
CA VAL A 232 18.06 22.98 0.35
C VAL A 232 19.12 23.88 1.00
N VAL A 233 20.17 23.29 1.58
CA VAL A 233 21.27 24.05 2.19
C VAL A 233 22.01 24.89 1.15
N ALA A 234 22.29 24.34 -0.03
CA ALA A 234 22.93 25.07 -1.11
C ALA A 234 22.07 26.25 -1.61
N MET A 235 20.74 26.06 -1.72
CA MET A 235 19.81 27.12 -2.10
C MET A 235 19.75 28.24 -1.05
N VAL A 236 19.73 27.90 0.23
CA VAL A 236 19.76 28.89 1.34
C VAL A 236 21.09 29.64 1.35
N ALA A 237 22.23 28.95 1.21
CA ALA A 237 23.54 29.58 1.14
C ALA A 237 23.68 30.51 -0.07
N PHE A 238 23.17 30.09 -1.23
CA PHE A 238 23.14 30.93 -2.43
C PHE A 238 22.27 32.17 -2.24
N HIS A 239 21.08 32.03 -1.62
CA HIS A 239 20.22 33.17 -1.32
C HIS A 239 20.91 34.19 -0.41
N PHE A 240 21.47 33.74 0.71
CA PHE A 240 22.21 34.60 1.63
C PHE A 240 23.41 35.28 0.94
N TYR A 241 24.15 34.53 0.14
CA TYR A 241 25.25 35.11 -0.63
C TYR A 241 24.76 36.17 -1.61
N ALA A 242 23.70 35.91 -2.38
CA ALA A 242 23.22 36.80 -3.43
C ALA A 242 22.58 38.09 -2.88
N TYR A 243 21.88 38.02 -1.74
CA TYR A 243 21.08 39.14 -1.23
C TYR A 243 21.71 39.87 -0.03
N ASP A 244 22.53 39.20 0.78
CA ASP A 244 23.12 39.81 1.97
C ASP A 244 24.62 40.10 1.78
N VAL A 245 25.36 39.16 1.19
CA VAL A 245 26.82 39.27 1.09
C VAL A 245 27.26 40.00 -0.17
N TYR A 246 26.73 39.62 -1.33
CA TYR A 246 27.13 40.14 -2.63
C TYR A 246 26.89 41.65 -2.77
N PRO A 247 25.74 42.23 -2.33
CA PRO A 247 25.54 43.67 -2.39
C PRO A 247 26.54 44.46 -1.53
N VAL A 248 26.93 43.92 -0.37
CA VAL A 248 27.95 44.53 0.50
C VAL A 248 29.32 44.48 -0.18
N ILE A 249 29.69 43.34 -0.76
CA ILE A 249 30.95 43.21 -1.53
C ILE A 249 30.97 44.19 -2.71
N LEU A 250 29.86 44.30 -3.44
CA LEU A 250 29.74 45.20 -4.59
C LEU A 250 29.88 46.67 -4.17
N ALA A 251 29.22 47.08 -3.08
CA ALA A 251 29.30 48.43 -2.52
C ALA A 251 30.73 48.78 -2.05
N LEU A 252 31.44 47.83 -1.43
CA LEU A 252 32.84 48.01 -1.01
C LEU A 252 33.81 48.06 -2.20
N SER A 253 33.51 47.36 -3.30
CA SER A 253 34.41 47.25 -4.46
C SER A 253 34.30 48.44 -5.42
N PHE A 254 33.18 49.15 -5.42
CA PHE A 254 32.93 50.31 -6.29
C PHE A 254 32.40 51.54 -5.52
N PRO A 255 33.19 52.11 -4.59
CA PRO A 255 32.74 53.23 -3.77
C PRO A 255 32.44 54.53 -4.55
N LEU A 256 32.95 54.66 -5.79
CA LEU A 256 32.83 55.87 -6.64
C LEU A 256 31.62 55.88 -7.58
N LEU A 257 30.79 54.83 -7.61
CA LEU A 257 29.58 54.75 -8.45
C LEU A 257 28.29 55.16 -7.72
N LEU A 258 28.38 55.48 -6.42
CA LEU A 258 27.27 55.91 -5.57
C LEU A 258 27.37 57.38 -5.12
N SER A 259 28.32 58.14 -5.67
CA SER A 259 28.45 59.60 -5.52
C SER A 259 27.85 60.35 -6.70
#